data_AF-A0A1G2URV3-F1
#
_entry.id   AF-A0A1G2URV3-F1
#
_cell.length_a   1.000
_cell.length_b   1.000
_cell.length_c   1.000
_cell.angle_alpha   90.00
_cell.angle_beta   90.00
_cell.angle_gamma   90.00
#
_symmetry.space_group_name_H-M   'P 1'
#
loop_
_entity.id
_entity.type
_entity.pdbx_description
1 polymer ?
#
loop_
_entity_poly.entity_id
_entity_poly.type
_entity_poly.pdbx_seq_one_letter_code
_entity_poly.pdbx_strand_id
1 'polypeptide(L)'
;METDSISSVCPVCHQPILPQYYFCPNCGTKLNETPLSTTVVTQVWIYAFSIILPMIAFIFVTRWPGVKYFKSKDPKAKQIGQIAWALIILSTVITIWLAVVWTQNYIKKTVDSINADLSSYGI
;
A
#
# COMPACT_ATOMS: atom_id res chain seq x y z
N MET A 1 -36.38 9.08 11.31
CA MET A 1 -35.47 8.04 11.83
C MET A 1 -36.05 6.72 11.43
N GLU A 2 -35.35 5.95 10.60
CA GLU A 2 -35.46 4.48 10.40
C GLU A 2 -34.70 4.16 9.11
N THR A 3 -33.44 3.75 9.28
CA THR A 3 -32.52 3.42 8.18
C THR A 3 -32.71 1.95 7.84
N ASP A 4 -33.13 1.68 6.61
CA ASP A 4 -33.37 0.35 6.05
C ASP A 4 -32.07 -0.47 6.06
N SER A 5 -32.05 -1.51 6.89
CA SER A 5 -30.90 -2.39 7.10
C SER A 5 -30.95 -3.51 6.07
N ILE A 6 -30.03 -3.51 5.10
CA ILE A 6 -29.79 -4.67 4.24
C ILE A 6 -29.31 -5.82 5.13
N SER A 7 -30.23 -6.69 5.55
CA SER A 7 -29.95 -7.86 6.38
C SER A 7 -29.39 -8.97 5.50
N SER A 8 -28.10 -9.26 5.61
CA SER A 8 -27.53 -10.48 5.04
C SER A 8 -27.83 -11.66 5.96
N VAL A 9 -27.73 -12.90 5.45
CA VAL A 9 -28.00 -14.11 6.24
C VAL A 9 -26.68 -14.81 6.53
N CYS A 10 -26.48 -15.24 7.78
CA CYS A 10 -25.30 -15.98 8.18
C CYS A 10 -25.24 -17.34 7.44
N PRO A 11 -24.12 -17.70 6.79
CA PRO A 11 -24.04 -18.93 5.98
C PRO A 11 -24.04 -20.23 6.80
N VAL A 12 -23.87 -20.15 8.13
CA VAL A 12 -23.76 -21.33 9.01
C VAL A 12 -25.05 -21.56 9.81
N CYS A 13 -25.56 -20.53 10.48
CA CYS A 13 -26.74 -20.66 11.34
C CYS A 13 -28.00 -20.05 10.76
N HIS A 14 -27.94 -19.52 9.53
CA HIS A 14 -29.06 -18.94 8.79
C HIS A 14 -29.82 -17.84 9.54
N GLN A 15 -29.16 -17.19 10.50
CA GLN A 15 -29.73 -16.07 11.23
C GLN A 15 -29.52 -14.76 10.46
N PRO A 16 -30.45 -13.81 10.55
CA PRO A 16 -30.27 -12.48 9.99
C PRO A 16 -29.10 -11.78 10.70
N ILE A 17 -28.19 -11.21 9.91
CA ILE A 17 -27.02 -10.50 10.38
C ILE A 17 -26.99 -9.12 9.72
N LEU A 18 -26.52 -8.14 10.47
CA LEU A 18 -26.29 -6.82 9.93
C LEU A 18 -24.87 -6.75 9.35
N PRO A 19 -24.64 -5.98 8.27
CA PRO A 19 -23.38 -5.97 7.54
C PRO A 19 -22.18 -5.47 8.38
N GLN A 20 -22.43 -4.74 9.46
CA GLN A 20 -21.40 -4.28 10.40
C GLN A 20 -20.86 -5.38 11.34
N TYR A 21 -21.46 -6.57 11.37
CA TYR A 21 -20.98 -7.64 12.24
C TYR A 21 -19.75 -8.34 11.65
N TYR A 22 -18.65 -8.38 12.42
CA TYR A 22 -17.43 -9.13 12.05
C TYR A 22 -17.53 -10.62 12.38
N PHE A 23 -18.29 -10.95 13.41
CA PHE A 23 -18.60 -12.30 13.84
C PHE A 23 -20.10 -12.45 14.03
N CYS A 24 -20.66 -13.60 13.68
CA CYS A 24 -22.07 -13.88 13.91
C CYS A 24 -22.33 -14.02 15.43
N PRO A 25 -23.29 -13.28 16.01
CA PRO A 25 -23.56 -13.34 17.45
C PRO A 25 -24.14 -14.68 17.92
N ASN A 26 -24.71 -15.47 17.01
CA ASN A 26 -25.34 -16.74 17.35
C ASN A 26 -24.39 -17.95 17.24
N CYS A 27 -23.56 -18.00 16.20
CA CYS A 27 -22.68 -19.16 15.95
C CYS A 27 -21.19 -18.85 15.98
N GLY A 28 -20.79 -17.58 16.15
CA GLY A 28 -19.39 -17.17 16.20
C GLY A 28 -18.64 -17.25 14.87
N THR A 29 -19.31 -17.59 13.76
CA THR A 29 -18.65 -17.65 12.45
C THR A 29 -18.13 -16.25 12.05
N LYS A 30 -16.92 -16.21 11.48
CA LYS A 30 -16.31 -14.97 10.99
C LYS A 30 -17.02 -14.57 9.70
N LEU A 31 -17.64 -13.38 9.70
CA LEU A 31 -18.43 -12.87 8.58
C LEU A 31 -17.65 -11.86 7.75
N ASN A 32 -16.89 -11.00 8.42
CA ASN A 32 -16.05 -9.98 7.79
C ASN A 32 -14.63 -10.09 8.31
N GLU A 33 -13.68 -9.56 7.53
CA GLU A 33 -12.30 -9.45 8.01
C GLU A 33 -12.26 -8.50 9.21
N THR A 34 -11.69 -9.00 10.31
CA THR A 34 -11.44 -8.21 11.52
C THR A 34 -10.65 -6.96 11.17
N PRO A 35 -11.00 -5.78 11.74
CA PRO A 35 -10.21 -4.58 11.52
C PRO A 35 -8.77 -4.86 11.96
N LEU A 36 -7.82 -4.46 11.13
CA LEU A 36 -6.39 -4.69 11.34
C LEU A 36 -6.04 -4.27 12.78
N SER A 37 -5.51 -5.20 13.58
CA SER A 37 -5.30 -4.96 15.02
C SER A 37 -4.36 -3.77 15.22
N THR A 38 -4.93 -2.62 15.56
CA THR A 38 -4.21 -1.39 15.92
C THR A 38 -3.69 -1.52 17.35
N THR A 39 -2.93 -2.58 17.63
CA THR A 39 -2.24 -2.71 18.90
C THR A 39 -1.25 -1.56 19.01
N VAL A 40 -1.23 -0.88 20.17
CA VAL A 40 -0.35 0.28 20.43
C VAL A 40 1.12 -0.03 20.05
N VAL A 41 1.57 -1.26 20.31
CA VAL A 41 2.91 -1.74 19.93
C VAL A 41 3.13 -1.74 18.42
N THR A 42 2.18 -2.26 17.63
CA THR A 42 2.26 -2.31 16.16
C THR A 42 2.31 -0.90 15.57
N GLN A 43 1.51 0.01 16.11
CA GLN A 43 1.46 1.40 15.66
C GLN A 43 2.78 2.14 15.97
N VAL A 44 3.30 1.99 17.19
CA VAL A 44 4.60 2.55 17.58
C VAL A 44 5.73 1.98 16.72
N TRP A 45 5.72 0.67 16.44
CA TRP A 45 6.73 0.02 15.61
C TRP A 45 6.71 0.52 14.16
N ILE A 46 5.52 0.64 13.57
CA ILE A 46 5.36 1.17 12.21
C ILE A 46 5.86 2.62 12.14
N TYR A 47 5.49 3.48 13.09
CA TYR A 47 5.95 4.87 13.09
C TYR A 47 7.45 5.00 13.33
N ALA A 48 8.02 4.21 14.24
CA ALA A 48 9.47 4.16 14.45
C ALA A 48 10.20 3.73 13.17
N PHE A 49 9.68 2.70 12.49
CA PHE A 49 10.23 2.22 11.23
C PHE A 49 10.13 3.27 10.11
N SER A 50 8.99 3.95 9.98
CA SER A 50 8.78 5.03 9.01
C SER A 50 9.71 6.23 9.20
N ILE A 51 10.23 6.47 10.42
CA ILE A 51 11.20 7.53 10.70
C ILE A 51 12.64 7.05 10.48
N ILE A 52 12.95 5.81 10.88
CA ILE A 52 14.30 5.25 10.78
C ILE A 52 14.67 4.93 9.32
N LEU A 53 13.73 4.40 8.54
CA LEU A 53 13.97 3.98 7.16
C LEU A 53 14.41 5.12 6.22
N PRO A 54 13.77 6.30 6.20
CA PRO A 54 14.26 7.44 5.41
C PRO A 54 15.61 7.97 5.92
N MET A 55 15.89 7.86 7.22
CA MET A 55 17.18 8.26 7.78
C MET A 55 18.31 7.32 7.31
N ILE A 56 18.06 6.00 7.31
CA ILE A 56 19.00 5.00 6.78
C ILE A 56 19.15 5.16 5.25
N ALA A 57 18.07 5.38 4.51
CA ALA A 57 18.12 5.62 3.08
C ALA A 57 18.95 6.88 2.77
N PHE A 58 18.74 7.96 3.51
CA PHE A 58 19.53 9.19 3.37
C PHE A 58 21.01 8.96 3.69
N ILE A 59 21.34 8.21 4.75
CA ILE A 59 22.73 7.83 5.06
C ILE A 59 23.31 6.96 3.93
N PHE A 60 22.56 6.00 3.41
CA PHE A 60 23.01 5.12 2.33
C PHE A 60 23.29 5.91 1.04
N VAL A 61 22.46 6.91 0.73
CA VAL A 61 22.61 7.80 -0.44
C VAL A 61 23.74 8.82 -0.23
N THR A 62 23.89 9.40 0.97
CA THR A 62 24.91 10.43 1.26
C THR A 62 26.29 9.87 1.56
N ARG A 63 26.38 8.69 2.20
CA ARG A 63 27.63 7.97 2.47
C ARG A 63 28.07 7.10 1.30
N TRP A 64 27.33 7.14 0.19
CA TRP A 64 27.54 6.29 -0.96
C TRP A 64 28.93 6.54 -1.59
N PRO A 65 29.76 5.50 -1.80
CA PRO A 65 31.12 5.65 -2.30
C PRO A 65 31.17 6.27 -3.71
N GLY A 66 30.06 6.25 -4.46
CA GLY A 66 29.93 6.88 -5.79
C GLY A 66 30.29 8.37 -5.82
N VAL A 67 30.06 9.11 -4.73
CA VAL A 67 30.45 10.53 -4.63
C VAL A 67 31.97 10.69 -4.65
N LYS A 68 32.72 9.76 -4.04
CA LYS A 68 34.19 9.75 -4.09
C LYS A 68 34.69 9.43 -5.51
N TYR A 69 34.04 8.50 -6.20
CA TYR A 69 34.39 8.17 -7.59
C TYR A 69 34.13 9.35 -8.54
N PHE A 70 33.05 10.13 -8.35
CA PHE A 70 32.77 11.31 -9.16
C PHE A 70 33.79 12.45 -8.94
N LYS A 71 34.33 12.58 -7.71
CA LYS A 71 35.29 13.63 -7.32
C LYS A 71 36.76 13.26 -7.60
N SER A 72 37.03 12.05 -8.11
CA SER A 72 38.39 11.60 -8.44
C SER A 72 38.96 12.32 -9.68
N LYS A 73 40.29 12.55 -9.72
CA LYS A 73 40.97 13.19 -10.86
C LYS A 73 41.15 12.24 -12.05
N ASP A 74 41.03 10.94 -11.82
CA ASP A 74 41.22 9.91 -12.84
C ASP A 74 39.99 9.80 -13.75
N PRO A 75 40.12 9.97 -15.08
CA PRO A 75 38.98 10.02 -16.00
C PRO A 75 38.16 8.72 -16.01
N LYS A 76 38.81 7.57 -15.78
CA LYS A 76 38.16 6.25 -15.68
C LYS A 76 37.24 6.14 -14.45
N ALA A 77 37.68 6.66 -13.30
CA ALA A 77 36.90 6.60 -12.07
C ALA A 77 35.69 7.56 -12.09
N LYS A 78 35.81 8.71 -12.79
CA LYS A 78 34.69 9.63 -13.02
C LYS A 78 33.58 9.04 -13.88
N GLN A 79 33.92 8.26 -14.92
CA GLN A 79 32.93 7.57 -15.77
C GLN A 79 32.07 6.58 -14.97
N ILE A 80 32.70 5.80 -14.07
CA ILE A 80 31.98 4.84 -13.21
C ILE A 80 30.99 5.56 -12.29
N GLY A 81 31.41 6.69 -11.69
CA GLY A 81 30.53 7.52 -10.86
C GLY A 81 29.34 8.08 -11.64
N GLN A 82 29.55 8.54 -12.87
CA GLN A 82 28.48 9.09 -13.73
C GLN A 82 27.47 8.01 -14.16
N ILE A 83 27.95 6.82 -14.55
CA ILE A 83 27.08 5.68 -14.92
C ILE A 83 26.22 5.26 -13.73
N ALA A 84 26.82 5.16 -12.53
CA ALA A 84 26.08 4.80 -11.33
C ALA A 84 24.96 5.80 -11.00
N TRP A 85 25.23 7.10 -11.15
CA TRP A 85 24.21 8.15 -10.96
C TRP A 85 23.10 8.08 -12.01
N ALA A 86 23.46 7.89 -13.28
CA ALA A 86 22.50 7.72 -14.36
C ALA A 86 21.59 6.50 -14.15
N LEU A 87 22.15 5.38 -13.70
CA LEU A 87 21.39 4.17 -13.36
C LEU A 87 20.44 4.38 -12.19
N ILE A 88 20.83 5.14 -11.16
CA ILE A 88 19.91 5.49 -10.07
C ILE A 88 18.74 6.32 -10.59
N ILE A 89 19.01 7.40 -11.35
CA ILE A 89 17.96 8.27 -11.89
C ILE A 89 17.01 7.47 -12.78
N LEU A 90 17.56 6.62 -13.65
CA LEU A 90 16.75 5.79 -14.54
C LEU A 90 15.89 4.82 -13.74
N SER A 91 16.46 4.14 -12.73
CA SER A 91 15.75 3.20 -11.86
C SER A 91 14.61 3.87 -11.09
N THR A 92 14.84 5.06 -10.52
CA THR A 92 13.81 5.80 -9.79
C THR A 92 12.67 6.25 -10.69
N VAL A 93 12.98 6.76 -11.89
CA VAL A 93 11.97 7.14 -12.89
C VAL A 93 11.13 5.95 -13.32
N ILE A 94 11.75 4.80 -13.62
CA ILE A 94 11.04 3.57 -13.99
C ILE A 94 10.13 3.11 -12.84
N THR A 95 10.65 3.12 -11.60
CA THR A 95 9.88 2.68 -10.42
C THR A 95 8.64 3.56 -10.21
N ILE A 96 8.79 4.89 -10.33
CA ILE A 96 7.67 5.84 -10.21
C ILE A 96 6.66 5.60 -11.34
N TRP A 97 7.13 5.44 -12.58
CA TRP A 97 6.25 5.21 -13.72
C TRP A 97 5.45 3.91 -13.59
N LEU A 98 6.11 2.81 -13.22
CA LEU A 98 5.46 1.52 -12.96
C LEU A 98 4.44 1.62 -11.82
N ALA A 99 4.79 2.31 -10.74
CA ALA A 99 3.88 2.53 -9.63
C ALA A 99 2.62 3.28 -10.08
N VAL A 100 2.76 4.37 -10.83
CA VAL A 100 1.62 5.13 -11.38
C VAL A 100 0.76 4.24 -12.28
N VAL A 101 1.36 3.54 -13.25
CA VAL A 101 0.61 2.65 -14.17
C VAL A 101 -0.15 1.57 -13.40
N TRP A 102 0.51 0.96 -12.41
CA TRP A 102 -0.10 -0.07 -11.58
C TRP A 102 -1.28 0.52 -10.80
N THR A 103 -1.10 1.60 -10.05
CA THR A 103 -2.18 2.26 -9.28
C THR A 103 -3.36 2.64 -10.18
N GLN A 104 -3.11 3.21 -11.36
CA GLN A 104 -4.18 3.57 -12.30
C GLN A 104 -4.99 2.34 -12.74
N ASN A 105 -4.34 1.20 -12.98
CA ASN A 105 -5.01 -0.05 -13.35
C ASN A 105 -5.85 -0.61 -12.20
N TYR A 106 -5.41 -0.48 -10.95
CA TYR A 106 -6.19 -0.91 -9.77
C TYR A 106 -7.41 -0.02 -9.55
N ILE A 107 -7.23 1.31 -9.61
CA ILE A 107 -8.34 2.27 -9.43
C ILE A 107 -9.43 2.02 -10.48
N LYS A 108 -9.06 1.84 -11.76
CA LYS A 108 -10.02 1.57 -12.83
C LYS A 108 -10.85 0.32 -12.55
N LYS A 109 -10.21 -0.79 -12.16
CA LYS A 109 -10.92 -2.04 -11.81
C LYS A 109 -11.93 -1.84 -10.68
N THR A 110 -11.57 -1.07 -9.66
CA THR A 110 -12.45 -0.78 -8.52
C THR A 110 -13.61 0.14 -8.91
N VAL A 111 -13.35 1.16 -9.74
CA VAL A 111 -14.41 2.06 -10.23
C VAL A 111 -15.38 1.29 -11.14
N ASP A 112 -14.87 0.44 -12.01
CA ASP A 112 -15.69 -0.38 -12.91
C ASP A 112 -16.57 -1.37 -12.12
N SER A 113 -16.05 -1.99 -11.06
CA SER A 113 -16.86 -2.87 -10.19
C SER A 113 -17.93 -2.09 -9.44
N ILE A 114 -17.61 -0.90 -8.91
CA ILE A 114 -18.59 -0.05 -8.23
C ILE A 114 -19.68 0.40 -9.20
N ASN A 115 -19.32 0.84 -10.41
CA ASN A 115 -20.29 1.26 -11.42
C ASN A 115 -21.21 0.10 -11.85
N ALA A 116 -20.66 -1.12 -11.96
CA ALA A 116 -21.45 -2.32 -12.25
C ALA A 116 -22.45 -2.63 -11.12
N ASP A 117 -22.02 -2.50 -9.87
CA ASP A 117 -22.90 -2.68 -8.70
C ASP A 117 -23.99 -1.61 -8.66
N LEU A 118 -23.65 -0.33 -8.85
CA LEU A 118 -24.62 0.78 -8.86
C LEU A 118 -25.65 0.63 -9.98
N SER A 119 -25.22 0.24 -11.18
CA SER A 119 -26.14 -0.05 -12.29
C SER A 119 -27.10 -1.21 -11.96
N SER A 120 -26.69 -2.16 -11.11
CA SER A 120 -27.59 -3.23 -10.62
C SER A 120 -28.65 -2.71 -9.65
N TYR A 121 -28.40 -1.58 -8.97
CA TYR A 121 -29.37 -0.92 -8.11
C TYR A 121 -30.25 0.12 -8.84
N GLY A 122 -30.03 0.34 -10.14
CA GLY A 122 -30.84 1.25 -10.98
C GLY A 122 -30.59 2.74 -10.72
N ILE A 123 -29.43 3.07 -10.13
CA ILE A 123 -28.90 4.44 -9.95
C ILE A 123 -27.82 4.76 -10.98
#